data_AF-A0A497KVS7-F1
#
_entry.id   AF-A0A497KVS7-F1
#
_cell.length_a   1.000
_cell.length_b   1.000
_cell.length_c   1.000
_cell.angle_alpha   90.00
_cell.angle_beta   90.00
_cell.angle_gamma   90.00
#
_symmetry.space_group_name_H-M   'P 1'
#
loop_
_entity.id
_entity.type
_entity.pdbx_description
1 polymer ?
#
loop_
_entity_poly.entity_id
_entity_poly.type
_entity_poly.pdbx_seq_one_letter_code
_entity_poly.pdbx_strand_id
1 'polypeptide(L)'
;MITSKINWEPNLEIPHIGFIGWIFGPFLGGLIADNPGFPVVFLSSSSFFLLSALLFSIGGLKRRLPEKREKLKPSRHMEAFKRVLTVKTAYTLYASVFTAWISTPAYYTFLPLFMTEKIETSKFLSSPAFSITPFAEVPAMLYLGSLSDRIGRRKVIALCLAAYPVRYMLTVFTGNPWVIIGAQLLHGLTFGGLYVVSVSYLSEAVDEDLKGLALSLYSINSGIARFLGNYFLGFLVDNYGFVTMYYAAALISAFSIPIFVLLSQRDAQGTHE
;
A
#
# COMPACT_ATOMS: atom_id res chain seq x y z
N MET A 1 -20.85 0.93 35.37
CA MET A 1 -21.06 2.33 34.99
C MET A 1 -19.73 2.85 34.47
N ILE A 2 -19.50 2.83 33.15
CA ILE A 2 -18.58 3.64 32.34
C ILE A 2 -18.97 3.28 30.89
N THR A 3 -19.96 3.99 30.37
CA THR A 3 -20.26 4.05 28.94
C THR A 3 -19.39 5.16 28.37
N SER A 4 -18.27 4.82 27.74
CA SER A 4 -17.48 5.80 26.99
C SER A 4 -18.30 6.25 25.79
N LYS A 5 -18.82 7.48 25.85
CA LYS A 5 -19.41 8.19 24.71
C LYS A 5 -18.36 8.24 23.60
N ILE A 6 -18.62 7.53 22.51
CA ILE A 6 -17.94 7.73 21.24
C ILE A 6 -18.43 9.10 20.73
N ASN A 7 -17.61 10.13 20.93
CA ASN A 7 -17.82 11.42 20.27
C ASN A 7 -17.41 11.25 18.80
N TRP A 8 -18.40 11.05 17.95
CA TRP A 8 -18.24 11.12 16.50
C TRP A 8 -17.99 12.59 16.11
N GLU A 9 -16.77 12.93 15.72
CA GLU A 9 -16.50 14.22 15.09
C GLU A 9 -17.05 14.22 13.64
N PRO A 10 -17.84 15.22 13.21
CA PRO A 10 -18.49 15.25 11.88
C PRO A 10 -17.53 15.43 10.68
N ASN A 11 -16.21 15.47 10.90
CA ASN A 11 -15.22 15.79 9.87
C ASN A 11 -14.54 14.54 9.26
N LEU A 12 -14.99 13.33 9.61
CA LEU A 12 -14.45 12.06 9.13
C LEU A 12 -14.95 11.64 7.74
N GLU A 13 -15.77 12.44 7.05
CA GLU A 13 -16.43 12.03 5.80
C GLU A 13 -15.55 12.09 4.53
N ILE A 14 -14.33 12.61 4.61
CA ILE A 14 -13.48 12.85 3.42
C ILE A 14 -12.67 11.62 2.90
N PRO A 15 -12.43 10.50 3.62
CA PRO A 15 -11.68 9.38 3.04
C PRO A 15 -12.46 8.64 1.93
N HIS A 16 -13.80 8.65 1.97
CA HIS A 16 -14.63 7.77 1.14
C HIS A 16 -14.64 8.10 -0.35
N ILE A 17 -14.51 9.39 -0.71
CA ILE A 17 -14.61 9.84 -2.12
C ILE A 17 -13.41 9.34 -2.95
N GLY A 18 -12.21 9.25 -2.35
CA GLY A 18 -11.03 8.72 -3.03
C GLY A 18 -11.16 7.25 -3.44
N PHE A 19 -11.85 6.44 -2.63
CA PHE A 19 -12.08 5.02 -2.93
C PHE A 19 -13.01 4.83 -4.12
N ILE A 20 -14.01 5.70 -4.30
CA ILE A 20 -14.91 5.65 -5.46
C ILE A 20 -14.10 5.82 -6.75
N GLY A 21 -13.17 6.78 -6.78
CA GLY A 21 -12.26 6.98 -7.90
C GLY A 21 -11.39 5.74 -8.18
N TRP A 22 -10.90 5.07 -7.14
CA TRP A 22 -10.08 3.86 -7.29
C TRP A 22 -10.91 2.64 -7.75
N ILE A 23 -12.15 2.50 -7.32
CA ILE A 23 -13.02 1.38 -7.74
C ILE A 23 -13.42 1.56 -9.21
N PHE A 24 -14.00 2.73 -9.55
CA PHE A 24 -14.59 2.94 -10.87
C PHE A 24 -13.56 3.39 -11.92
N GLY A 25 -12.45 4.00 -11.51
CA GLY A 25 -11.43 4.54 -12.42
C GLY A 25 -10.80 3.49 -13.34
N PRO A 26 -10.19 2.42 -12.82
CA PRO A 26 -9.62 1.35 -13.63
C PRO A 26 -10.67 0.67 -14.51
N PHE A 27 -11.88 0.43 -13.99
CA PHE A 27 -12.97 -0.19 -14.76
C PHE A 27 -13.40 0.66 -15.95
N LEU A 28 -13.71 1.94 -15.72
CA LEU A 28 -14.08 2.88 -16.79
C LEU A 28 -12.91 3.15 -17.74
N GLY A 29 -11.69 3.24 -17.20
CA GLY A 29 -10.47 3.38 -17.99
C GLY A 29 -10.25 2.20 -18.92
N GLY A 30 -10.46 0.97 -18.45
CA GLY A 30 -10.40 -0.26 -19.24
C GLY A 30 -11.43 -0.31 -20.35
N LEU A 31 -12.68 0.07 -20.06
CA LEU A 31 -13.76 0.14 -21.07
C LEU A 31 -13.40 1.08 -22.21
N ILE A 32 -12.90 2.28 -21.88
CA ILE A 32 -12.52 3.29 -22.88
C ILE A 32 -11.23 2.88 -23.60
N ALA A 33 -10.30 2.21 -22.91
CA ALA A 33 -9.02 1.77 -23.49
C ALA A 33 -9.16 0.67 -24.55
N ASP A 34 -10.19 -0.18 -24.47
CA ASP A 34 -10.44 -1.20 -25.49
C ASP A 34 -11.04 -0.60 -26.77
N ASN A 35 -11.93 0.39 -26.67
CA ASN A 35 -12.42 1.19 -27.79
C ASN A 35 -13.06 2.47 -27.21
N PRO A 36 -12.56 3.69 -27.48
CA PRO A 36 -11.70 4.16 -28.60
C PRO A 36 -10.18 4.24 -28.35
N GLY A 37 -9.66 3.76 -27.21
CA GLY A 37 -8.22 3.70 -26.93
C GLY A 37 -7.73 4.73 -25.89
N PHE A 38 -6.44 4.62 -25.54
CA PHE A 38 -5.81 5.41 -24.47
C PHE A 38 -5.91 6.94 -24.61
N PRO A 39 -5.86 7.58 -25.81
CA PRO A 39 -5.98 9.04 -25.91
C PRO A 39 -7.26 9.59 -25.29
N VAL A 40 -8.38 8.89 -25.44
CA VAL A 40 -9.67 9.30 -24.86
C VAL A 40 -9.67 9.14 -23.34
N VAL A 41 -8.98 8.12 -22.80
CA VAL A 41 -8.77 7.97 -21.35
C VAL A 41 -8.02 9.17 -20.76
N PHE A 42 -6.99 9.66 -21.47
CA PHE A 42 -6.23 10.83 -21.03
C PHE A 42 -7.02 12.13 -21.14
N LEU A 43 -7.79 12.32 -22.21
CA LEU A 43 -8.65 13.49 -22.41
C LEU A 43 -9.79 13.55 -21.38
N SER A 44 -10.42 12.41 -21.09
CA SER A 44 -11.47 12.34 -20.06
C SER A 44 -10.89 12.66 -18.68
N SER A 45 -9.75 12.06 -18.33
CA SER A 45 -9.08 12.31 -17.04
C SER A 45 -8.67 13.77 -16.90
N SER A 46 -8.12 14.38 -17.95
CA SER A 46 -7.72 15.79 -17.96
C SER A 46 -8.93 16.71 -17.77
N SER A 47 -10.06 16.40 -18.41
CA SER A 47 -11.32 17.14 -18.24
C SER A 47 -11.82 17.09 -16.79
N PHE A 48 -11.75 15.93 -16.13
CA PHE A 48 -12.10 15.81 -14.72
C PHE A 48 -11.17 16.60 -13.80
N PHE A 49 -9.85 16.57 -14.04
CA PHE A 49 -8.90 17.38 -13.26
C PHE A 49 -9.11 18.88 -13.46
N LEU A 50 -9.38 19.33 -14.70
CA LEU A 50 -9.69 20.73 -14.98
C LEU A 50 -11.00 21.15 -14.31
N LEU A 51 -12.04 20.32 -14.38
CA LEU A 51 -13.30 20.58 -13.67
C LEU A 51 -13.08 20.66 -12.16
N SER A 52 -12.31 19.74 -11.59
CA SER A 52 -11.95 19.76 -10.16
C SER A 52 -11.18 21.04 -9.80
N ALA A 53 -10.24 21.47 -10.64
CA ALA A 53 -9.48 22.70 -10.44
C ALA A 53 -10.36 23.96 -10.54
N LEU A 54 -11.31 23.98 -11.47
CA LEU A 54 -12.28 25.08 -11.64
C LEU A 54 -13.22 25.16 -10.43
N LEU A 55 -13.80 24.02 -10.01
CA LEU A 55 -14.63 23.95 -8.81
C LEU A 55 -13.87 24.41 -7.56
N PHE A 56 -12.60 24.01 -7.44
CA PHE A 56 -11.73 24.45 -6.35
C PHE A 56 -11.46 25.96 -6.41
N SER A 57 -11.23 26.51 -7.59
CA SER A 57 -10.98 27.94 -7.81
C SER A 57 -12.20 28.82 -7.50
N ILE A 58 -13.41 28.32 -7.74
CA ILE A 58 -14.67 29.04 -7.50
C ILE A 58 -15.07 29.03 -6.01
N GLY A 59 -14.69 27.99 -5.23
CA GLY A 59 -15.18 27.81 -3.86
C GLY A 59 -14.13 27.80 -2.72
N GLY A 60 -12.82 27.73 -3.00
CA GLY A 60 -11.94 26.96 -2.12
C GLY A 60 -10.65 27.59 -1.58
N LEU A 61 -10.65 28.82 -1.05
CA LEU A 61 -9.56 29.24 -0.14
C LEU A 61 -10.05 30.07 1.05
N LYS A 62 -11.07 29.58 1.77
CA LYS A 62 -11.46 30.12 3.10
C LYS A 62 -11.12 29.19 4.27
N ARG A 63 -10.22 28.22 4.09
CA ARG A 63 -9.67 27.46 5.23
C ARG A 63 -8.41 28.17 5.75
N ARG A 64 -8.50 28.63 7.00
CA ARG A 64 -7.35 29.17 7.74
C ARG A 64 -6.21 28.15 7.68
N LEU A 65 -5.06 28.55 7.14
CA LEU A 65 -3.84 27.79 7.29
C LEU A 65 -3.59 27.61 8.80
N PRO A 66 -3.32 26.39 9.29
CA PRO A 66 -2.93 26.20 10.67
C PRO A 66 -1.72 27.09 10.96
N GLU A 67 -1.72 27.67 12.16
CA GLU A 67 -0.77 28.67 12.60
C GLU A 67 0.68 28.24 12.41
N LYS A 68 1.55 29.24 12.20
CA LYS A 68 2.99 29.16 11.90
C LYS A 68 3.67 28.04 12.71
N ARG A 69 3.84 26.84 12.13
CA ARG A 69 4.67 25.79 12.74
C ARG A 69 6.09 26.34 12.87
N GLU A 70 6.64 26.31 14.07
CA GLU A 70 8.00 26.74 14.34
C GLU A 70 8.95 25.94 13.43
N LYS A 71 9.70 26.63 12.57
CA LYS A 71 10.63 25.98 11.65
C LYS A 71 11.77 25.39 12.48
N LEU A 72 11.83 24.06 12.58
CA LEU A 72 12.91 23.36 13.26
C LEU A 72 14.26 23.70 12.58
N LYS A 73 15.33 23.84 13.37
CA LYS A 73 16.68 24.08 12.86
C LYS A 73 17.21 22.84 12.11
N PRO A 74 18.02 22.99 11.05
CA PRO A 74 18.61 21.88 10.27
C PRO A 74 19.31 20.80 11.10
N SER A 75 20.06 21.18 12.15
CA SER A 75 20.73 20.23 13.05
C SER A 75 19.73 19.31 13.79
N ARG A 76 18.59 19.87 14.17
CA ARG A 76 17.49 19.18 14.85
C ARG A 76 16.77 18.19 13.92
N HIS A 77 16.80 18.41 12.61
CA HIS A 77 16.25 17.48 11.60
C HIS A 77 17.10 16.21 11.45
N MET A 78 18.43 16.32 11.43
CA MET A 78 19.32 15.16 11.32
C MET A 78 19.25 14.27 12.57
N GLU A 79 19.21 14.88 13.75
CA GLU A 79 19.04 14.16 15.01
C GLU A 79 17.67 13.47 15.08
N ALA A 80 16.59 14.15 14.70
CA ALA A 80 15.26 13.56 14.61
C ALA A 80 15.21 12.36 13.64
N PHE A 81 15.84 12.50 12.47
CA PHE A 81 15.95 11.42 11.49
C PHE A 81 16.69 10.20 12.05
N LYS A 82 17.87 10.41 12.65
CA LYS A 82 18.63 9.34 13.30
C LYS A 82 17.81 8.69 14.41
N ARG A 83 17.11 9.49 15.23
CA ARG A 83 16.28 9.01 16.33
C ARG A 83 15.14 8.10 15.86
N VAL A 84 14.46 8.45 14.76
CA VAL A 84 13.44 7.57 14.18
C VAL A 84 14.06 6.27 13.68
N LEU A 85 15.22 6.32 13.01
CA LEU A 85 15.88 5.12 12.50
C LEU A 85 16.50 4.23 13.59
N THR A 86 16.80 4.78 14.76
CA THR A 86 17.27 3.98 15.90
C THR A 86 16.13 3.34 16.69
N VAL A 87 14.88 3.82 16.54
CA VAL A 87 13.72 3.14 17.13
C VAL A 87 13.59 1.77 16.52
N LYS A 88 13.63 0.76 17.39
CA LYS A 88 13.69 -0.63 16.95
C LYS A 88 12.50 -1.08 16.15
N THR A 89 11.31 -0.74 16.61
CA THR A 89 10.07 -0.98 15.89
C THR A 89 10.10 -0.33 14.51
N ALA A 90 10.60 0.89 14.40
CA ALA A 90 10.65 1.63 13.14
C ALA A 90 11.58 0.97 12.13
N TYR A 91 12.84 0.70 12.49
CA TYR A 91 13.75 0.03 11.55
C TYR A 91 13.30 -1.39 11.19
N THR A 92 12.70 -2.11 12.14
CA THR A 92 12.16 -3.47 11.90
C THR A 92 11.06 -3.41 10.85
N LEU A 93 10.12 -2.47 11.00
CA LEU A 93 9.05 -2.26 10.03
C LEU A 93 9.60 -1.79 8.69
N TYR A 94 10.51 -0.82 8.66
CA TYR A 94 11.09 -0.34 7.41
C TYR A 94 11.76 -1.48 6.66
N ALA A 95 12.62 -2.27 7.32
CA ALA A 95 13.33 -3.38 6.70
C ALA A 95 12.37 -4.49 6.20
N SER A 96 11.44 -4.95 7.03
CA SER A 96 10.53 -6.03 6.63
C SER A 96 9.56 -5.59 5.54
N VAL A 97 8.95 -4.42 5.70
CA VAL A 97 7.94 -3.92 4.77
C VAL A 97 8.57 -3.44 3.46
N PHE A 98 9.83 -3.00 3.45
CA PHE A 98 10.58 -2.69 2.23
C PHE A 98 10.66 -3.90 1.30
N THR A 99 10.99 -5.09 1.82
CA THR A 99 11.05 -6.31 1.01
C THR A 99 9.68 -6.71 0.46
N ALA A 100 8.61 -6.54 1.22
CA ALA A 100 7.25 -6.72 0.72
C ALA A 100 6.93 -5.71 -0.39
N TRP A 101 7.29 -4.43 -0.23
CA TRP A 101 7.03 -3.38 -1.22
C TRP A 101 7.78 -3.57 -2.53
N ILE A 102 9.00 -4.13 -2.51
CA ILE A 102 9.75 -4.46 -3.74
C ILE A 102 8.94 -5.38 -4.66
N SER A 103 8.16 -6.30 -4.09
CA SER A 103 7.36 -7.24 -4.88
C SER A 103 6.08 -6.61 -5.47
N THR A 104 5.58 -5.51 -4.90
CA THR A 104 4.25 -4.97 -5.26
C THR A 104 4.07 -4.46 -6.70
N PRO A 105 5.11 -4.06 -7.45
CA PRO A 105 4.98 -3.82 -8.88
C PRO A 105 4.48 -5.04 -9.67
N ALA A 106 4.68 -6.27 -9.19
CA ALA A 106 4.06 -7.46 -9.79
C ALA A 106 2.52 -7.37 -9.84
N TYR A 107 1.92 -6.57 -8.95
CA TYR A 107 0.51 -6.20 -9.00
C TYR A 107 0.28 -4.90 -9.78
N TYR A 108 0.90 -3.80 -9.35
CA TYR A 108 0.54 -2.47 -9.88
C TYR A 108 0.95 -2.23 -11.33
N THR A 109 2.04 -2.86 -11.78
CA THR A 109 2.63 -2.62 -13.09
C THR A 109 2.44 -3.81 -14.01
N PHE A 110 2.78 -5.01 -13.54
CA PHE A 110 2.89 -6.19 -14.40
C PHE A 110 1.64 -7.05 -14.47
N LEU A 111 0.66 -6.89 -13.57
CA LEU A 111 -0.56 -7.70 -13.65
C LEU A 111 -1.38 -7.47 -14.93
N PRO A 112 -1.64 -6.22 -15.39
CA PRO A 112 -2.33 -6.01 -16.64
C PRO A 112 -1.58 -6.65 -17.81
N LEU A 113 -0.26 -6.47 -17.86
CA LEU A 113 0.61 -7.01 -18.91
C LEU A 113 0.62 -8.54 -18.90
N PHE A 114 0.69 -9.17 -17.71
CA PHE A 114 0.57 -10.61 -17.58
C PHE A 114 -0.77 -11.12 -18.12
N MET A 115 -1.87 -10.45 -17.77
CA MET A 115 -3.20 -10.83 -18.25
C MET A 115 -3.33 -10.65 -19.77
N THR A 116 -2.80 -9.58 -20.35
CA THR A 116 -2.95 -9.30 -21.79
C THR A 116 -1.94 -10.04 -22.67
N GLU A 117 -0.69 -10.20 -22.23
CA GLU A 117 0.39 -10.76 -23.04
C GLU A 117 0.61 -12.25 -22.79
N LYS A 118 0.40 -12.73 -21.55
CA LYS A 118 0.62 -14.15 -21.20
C LYS A 118 -0.66 -14.96 -21.14
N ILE A 119 -1.74 -14.39 -20.62
CA ILE A 119 -3.07 -15.03 -20.57
C ILE A 119 -3.92 -14.69 -21.80
N GLU A 120 -3.47 -13.73 -22.63
CA GLU A 120 -4.11 -13.33 -23.89
C GLU A 120 -5.55 -12.81 -23.69
N THR A 121 -5.84 -12.18 -22.55
CA THR A 121 -7.15 -11.54 -22.31
C THR A 121 -7.23 -10.12 -22.89
N SER A 122 -8.44 -9.61 -23.08
CA SER A 122 -8.64 -8.19 -23.45
C SER A 122 -8.18 -7.23 -22.34
N LYS A 123 -7.92 -5.96 -22.69
CA LYS A 123 -7.49 -4.95 -21.69
C LYS A 123 -8.65 -4.59 -20.76
N PHE A 124 -9.89 -4.70 -21.23
CA PHE A 124 -11.06 -4.60 -20.37
C PHE A 124 -11.05 -5.68 -19.28
N LEU A 125 -10.73 -6.94 -19.59
CA LEU A 125 -10.74 -8.03 -18.60
C LEU A 125 -9.63 -7.94 -17.56
N SER A 126 -8.52 -7.27 -17.85
CA SER A 126 -7.46 -7.03 -16.87
C SER A 126 -7.77 -5.92 -15.86
N SER A 127 -8.72 -5.04 -16.20
CA SER A 127 -9.08 -3.87 -15.39
C SER A 127 -9.87 -4.21 -14.10
N PRO A 128 -10.83 -5.15 -14.09
CA PRO A 128 -11.51 -5.62 -12.87
C PRO A 128 -10.57 -6.09 -11.76
N ALA A 129 -9.37 -6.56 -12.10
CA ALA A 129 -8.37 -6.99 -11.13
C ALA A 129 -7.95 -5.86 -10.16
N PHE A 130 -8.08 -4.60 -10.57
CA PHE A 130 -7.84 -3.42 -9.71
C PHE A 130 -9.11 -2.91 -9.06
N SER A 131 -10.26 -2.98 -9.74
CA SER A 131 -11.53 -2.49 -9.22
C SER A 131 -12.10 -3.35 -8.10
N ILE A 132 -11.76 -4.64 -8.06
CA ILE A 132 -12.23 -5.54 -7.00
C ILE A 132 -11.45 -5.37 -5.69
N THR A 133 -10.21 -4.86 -5.74
CA THR A 133 -9.35 -4.82 -4.54
C THR A 133 -9.85 -3.92 -3.42
N PRO A 134 -10.40 -2.72 -3.68
CA PRO A 134 -10.89 -1.85 -2.62
C PRO A 134 -12.04 -2.47 -1.81
N PHE A 135 -12.82 -3.38 -2.42
CA PHE A 135 -13.88 -4.11 -1.72
C PHE A 135 -13.35 -5.04 -0.64
N ALA A 136 -12.12 -5.55 -0.76
CA ALA A 136 -11.45 -6.30 0.30
C ALA A 136 -10.59 -5.40 1.19
N GLU A 137 -9.97 -4.37 0.61
CA GLU A 137 -9.04 -3.48 1.28
C GLU A 137 -9.71 -2.64 2.38
N VAL A 138 -10.84 -1.99 2.08
CA VAL A 138 -11.53 -1.14 3.05
C VAL A 138 -12.01 -1.93 4.27
N PRO A 139 -12.69 -3.08 4.13
CA PRO A 139 -13.03 -3.91 5.28
C PRO A 139 -11.80 -4.43 6.02
N ALA A 140 -10.73 -4.78 5.32
CA ALA A 140 -9.50 -5.25 5.95
C ALA A 140 -8.83 -4.18 6.80
N MET A 141 -8.82 -2.92 6.36
CA MET A 141 -8.32 -1.80 7.15
C MET A 141 -9.06 -1.66 8.49
N LEU A 142 -10.39 -1.82 8.49
CA LEU A 142 -11.20 -1.75 9.72
C LEU A 142 -11.02 -2.99 10.60
N TYR A 143 -11.11 -4.18 10.00
CA TYR A 143 -11.08 -5.44 10.73
C TYR A 143 -9.68 -5.79 11.22
N LEU A 144 -8.65 -5.71 10.38
CA LEU A 144 -7.28 -6.04 10.77
C LEU A 144 -6.67 -4.99 11.69
N GLY A 145 -7.09 -3.72 11.56
CA GLY A 145 -6.78 -2.67 12.54
C GLY A 145 -7.26 -3.07 13.93
N SER A 146 -8.56 -3.32 14.09
CA SER A 146 -9.15 -3.73 15.37
C SER A 146 -8.68 -5.10 15.88
N LEU A 147 -8.46 -6.07 14.97
CA LEU A 147 -7.89 -7.37 15.33
C LEU A 147 -6.48 -7.21 15.90
N SER A 148 -5.68 -6.30 15.33
CA SER A 148 -4.32 -6.07 15.78
C SER A 148 -4.24 -5.42 17.16
N ASP A 149 -5.27 -4.69 17.60
CA ASP A 149 -5.41 -4.24 18.99
C ASP A 149 -5.62 -5.42 19.96
N ARG A 150 -6.32 -6.47 19.51
CA ARG A 150 -6.68 -7.64 20.34
C ARG A 150 -5.58 -8.69 20.43
N ILE A 151 -5.00 -9.07 19.29
CA ILE A 151 -4.02 -10.17 19.23
C ILE A 151 -2.57 -9.68 19.15
N GLY A 152 -2.38 -8.36 19.04
CA GLY A 152 -1.09 -7.68 18.95
C GLY A 152 -0.69 -7.34 17.50
N ARG A 153 -0.12 -6.14 17.33
CA ARG A 153 0.35 -5.58 16.06
C ARG A 153 1.26 -6.54 15.29
N ARG A 154 2.25 -7.12 15.97
CA ARG A 154 3.25 -8.01 15.36
C ARG A 154 2.64 -9.24 14.69
N LYS A 155 1.63 -9.86 15.31
CA LYS A 155 1.00 -11.07 14.77
C LYS A 155 0.23 -10.77 13.49
N VAL A 156 -0.52 -9.67 13.47
CA VAL A 156 -1.28 -9.26 12.28
C VAL A 156 -0.36 -8.84 11.14
N ILE A 157 0.73 -8.12 11.43
CA ILE A 157 1.75 -7.79 10.42
C ILE A 157 2.37 -9.05 9.84
N ALA A 158 2.79 -10.00 10.68
CA ALA A 158 3.37 -11.26 10.22
C ALA A 158 2.37 -12.06 9.35
N LEU A 159 1.09 -12.09 9.72
CA LEU A 159 0.04 -12.72 8.91
C LEU A 159 -0.11 -12.06 7.53
N CYS A 160 -0.12 -10.74 7.48
CA CYS A 160 -0.22 -10.01 6.21
C CYS A 160 1.01 -10.28 5.33
N LEU A 161 2.21 -10.22 5.90
CA LEU A 161 3.47 -10.51 5.20
C LEU A 161 3.51 -11.96 4.66
N ALA A 162 3.00 -12.92 5.43
CA ALA A 162 2.94 -14.33 5.02
C ALA A 162 1.99 -14.59 3.85
N ALA A 163 0.95 -13.77 3.68
CA ALA A 163 -0.02 -13.95 2.62
C ALA A 163 0.41 -13.32 1.28
N TYR A 164 1.42 -12.44 1.25
CA TYR A 164 1.99 -11.90 0.00
C TYR A 164 2.53 -12.97 -0.95
N PRO A 165 3.45 -13.88 -0.53
CA PRO A 165 3.96 -14.92 -1.43
C PRO A 165 2.86 -15.87 -1.90
N VAL A 166 1.94 -16.25 -1.02
CA VAL A 166 0.79 -17.11 -1.35
C VAL A 166 -0.05 -16.49 -2.47
N ARG A 167 -0.31 -15.18 -2.37
CA ARG A 167 -1.02 -14.44 -3.40
C ARG A 167 -0.32 -14.49 -4.76
N TYR A 168 0.99 -14.21 -4.82
CA TYR A 168 1.72 -14.23 -6.09
C TYR A 168 1.75 -15.62 -6.72
N MET A 169 1.92 -16.66 -5.89
CA MET A 169 1.82 -18.05 -6.34
C MET A 169 0.43 -18.34 -6.89
N LEU A 170 -0.62 -17.92 -6.18
CA LEU A 170 -1.99 -18.05 -6.67
C LEU A 170 -2.21 -17.31 -7.98
N THR A 171 -1.62 -16.13 -8.19
CA THR A 171 -1.74 -15.39 -9.46
C THR A 171 -1.07 -16.12 -10.63
N VAL A 172 0.13 -16.68 -10.44
CA VAL A 172 0.92 -17.26 -11.55
C VAL A 172 0.53 -18.69 -11.91
N PHE A 173 0.03 -19.49 -10.95
CA PHE A 173 -0.28 -20.89 -11.21
C PHE A 173 -1.54 -21.12 -12.04
N THR A 174 -2.42 -20.12 -12.14
CA THR A 174 -3.69 -20.24 -12.84
C THR A 174 -3.60 -19.61 -14.22
N GLY A 175 -3.94 -20.37 -15.26
CA GLY A 175 -4.23 -19.81 -16.59
C GLY A 175 -5.62 -19.18 -16.70
N ASN A 176 -6.39 -19.13 -15.62
CA ASN A 176 -7.78 -18.65 -15.63
C ASN A 176 -7.85 -17.19 -15.13
N PRO A 177 -8.28 -16.23 -15.97
CA PRO A 177 -8.31 -14.81 -15.60
C PRO A 177 -9.26 -14.50 -14.44
N TRP A 178 -10.33 -15.27 -14.25
CA TRP A 178 -11.26 -15.06 -13.14
C TRP A 178 -10.66 -15.44 -11.79
N VAL A 179 -9.84 -16.49 -11.76
CA VAL A 179 -9.11 -16.87 -10.54
C VAL A 179 -8.04 -15.82 -10.22
N ILE A 180 -7.38 -15.28 -11.24
CA ILE A 180 -6.43 -14.17 -11.09
C ILE A 180 -7.13 -12.94 -10.49
N ILE A 181 -8.27 -12.52 -11.04
CA ILE A 181 -9.07 -11.40 -10.50
C ILE A 181 -9.48 -11.68 -9.05
N GLY A 182 -9.97 -12.89 -8.76
CA GLY A 182 -10.35 -13.30 -7.41
C GLY A 182 -9.18 -13.26 -6.41
N ALA A 183 -7.97 -13.64 -6.85
CA ALA A 183 -6.76 -13.55 -6.03
C ALA A 183 -6.43 -12.11 -5.61
N GLN A 184 -6.95 -11.10 -6.31
CA GLN A 184 -6.73 -9.70 -5.95
C GLN A 184 -7.56 -9.25 -4.74
N LEU A 185 -8.60 -9.99 -4.34
CA LEU A 185 -9.22 -9.81 -3.02
C LEU A 185 -8.20 -10.07 -1.90
N LEU A 186 -7.34 -11.08 -2.06
CA LEU A 186 -6.24 -11.32 -1.12
C LEU A 186 -5.20 -10.19 -1.16
N HIS A 187 -5.00 -9.53 -2.30
CA HIS A 187 -4.20 -8.31 -2.36
C HIS A 187 -4.80 -7.22 -1.46
N GLY A 188 -6.08 -6.87 -1.68
CA GLY A 188 -6.76 -5.84 -0.90
C GLY A 188 -6.68 -6.13 0.61
N LEU A 189 -6.99 -7.37 0.99
CA LEU A 189 -6.93 -7.82 2.40
C LEU A 189 -5.54 -7.58 3.02
N THR A 190 -4.49 -8.04 2.34
CA THR A 190 -3.12 -8.05 2.89
C THR A 190 -2.46 -6.70 2.82
N PHE A 191 -2.64 -5.94 1.73
CA PHE A 191 -2.12 -4.60 1.58
C PHE A 191 -2.76 -3.64 2.59
N GLY A 192 -4.09 -3.62 2.66
CA GLY A 192 -4.84 -2.73 3.54
C GLY A 192 -4.53 -2.98 5.01
N GLY A 193 -4.52 -4.25 5.42
CA GLY A 193 -4.14 -4.67 6.75
C GLY A 193 -2.70 -4.31 7.10
N LEU A 194 -1.75 -4.65 6.22
CA LEU A 194 -0.33 -4.33 6.44
C LEU A 194 -0.13 -2.82 6.58
N TYR A 195 -0.74 -2.02 5.72
CA TYR A 195 -0.62 -0.57 5.74
C TYR A 195 -1.13 0.04 7.05
N VAL A 196 -2.40 -0.22 7.41
CA VAL A 196 -3.01 0.38 8.60
C VAL A 196 -2.31 -0.06 9.87
N VAL A 197 -2.04 -1.35 10.02
CA VAL A 197 -1.40 -1.87 11.23
C VAL A 197 0.04 -1.39 11.35
N SER A 198 0.78 -1.28 10.24
CA SER A 198 2.16 -0.74 10.27
C SER A 198 2.18 0.75 10.60
N VAL A 199 1.26 1.55 10.04
CA VAL A 199 1.15 2.98 10.34
C VAL A 199 0.81 3.21 11.81
N SER A 200 -0.16 2.47 12.35
CA SER A 200 -0.49 2.55 13.78
C SER A 200 0.69 2.12 14.65
N TYR A 201 1.31 0.98 14.35
CA TYR A 201 2.41 0.45 15.16
C TYR A 201 3.66 1.34 15.12
N LEU A 202 3.96 1.92 13.98
CA LEU A 202 5.03 2.90 13.82
C LEU A 202 4.74 4.19 14.60
N SER A 203 3.50 4.68 14.53
CA SER A 203 3.09 5.91 15.23
C SER A 203 3.12 5.75 16.75
N GLU A 204 2.79 4.56 17.25
CA GLU A 204 2.85 4.22 18.68
C GLU A 204 4.28 4.08 19.19
N ALA A 205 5.24 3.76 18.31
CA ALA A 205 6.62 3.49 18.69
C ALA A 205 7.54 4.71 18.73
N VAL A 206 7.07 5.86 18.24
CA VAL A 206 7.85 7.11 18.18
C VAL A 206 7.17 8.22 18.97
N ASP A 207 7.94 9.19 19.43
CA ASP A 207 7.42 10.36 20.13
C ASP A 207 6.46 11.18 19.24
N GLU A 208 5.54 11.91 19.87
CA GLU A 208 4.49 12.70 19.19
C GLU A 208 5.06 13.69 18.15
N ASP A 209 6.18 14.33 18.47
CA ASP A 209 6.86 15.29 17.60
C ASP A 209 7.54 14.63 16.38
N LEU A 210 7.79 13.31 16.44
CA LEU A 210 8.46 12.53 15.40
C LEU A 210 7.50 11.72 14.52
N LYS A 211 6.23 11.54 14.90
CA LYS A 211 5.24 10.76 14.12
C LYS A 211 5.19 11.18 12.65
N GLY A 212 5.13 12.49 12.39
CA GLY A 212 5.09 13.01 11.02
C GLY A 212 6.32 12.64 10.19
N LEU A 213 7.50 12.61 10.81
CA LEU A 213 8.74 12.17 10.18
C LEU A 213 8.75 10.65 9.98
N ALA A 214 8.33 9.87 10.97
CA ALA A 214 8.29 8.41 10.86
C ALA A 214 7.36 7.95 9.73
N LEU A 215 6.18 8.56 9.60
CA LEU A 215 5.23 8.26 8.53
C LEU A 215 5.72 8.75 7.15
N SER A 216 6.42 9.88 7.08
CA SER A 216 7.01 10.32 5.81
C SER A 216 8.13 9.40 5.35
N LEU A 217 8.97 8.92 6.27
CA LEU A 217 9.99 7.90 6.00
C LEU A 217 9.37 6.57 5.58
N TYR A 218 8.23 6.17 6.16
CA TYR A 218 7.48 5.00 5.72
C TYR A 218 7.02 5.12 4.26
N SER A 219 6.50 6.29 3.87
CA SER A 219 6.10 6.57 2.49
C SER A 219 7.29 6.58 1.53
N ILE A 220 8.40 7.25 1.90
CA ILE A 220 9.64 7.26 1.11
C ILE A 220 10.17 5.83 0.94
N ASN A 221 10.20 5.04 2.01
CA ASN A 221 10.60 3.64 2.01
C ASN A 221 9.77 2.83 1.00
N SER A 222 8.45 3.02 0.99
CA SER A 222 7.58 2.36 0.00
C SER A 222 7.83 2.80 -1.43
N GLY A 223 8.11 4.09 -1.66
CA GLY A 223 8.42 4.65 -2.97
C GLY A 223 9.71 4.09 -3.55
N ILE A 224 10.80 4.07 -2.76
CA ILE A 224 12.09 3.51 -3.16
C ILE A 224 11.96 2.02 -3.45
N ALA A 225 11.30 1.27 -2.56
CA ALA A 225 11.09 -0.16 -2.76
C ALA A 225 10.35 -0.46 -4.07
N ARG A 226 9.26 0.25 -4.36
CA ARG A 226 8.48 0.09 -5.60
C ARG A 226 9.26 0.51 -6.84
N PHE A 227 10.08 1.56 -6.74
CA PHE A 227 10.96 1.98 -7.84
C PHE A 227 11.96 0.87 -8.19
N LEU A 228 12.69 0.36 -7.20
CA LEU A 228 13.64 -0.75 -7.39
C LEU A 228 12.94 -2.02 -7.86
N GLY A 229 11.76 -2.31 -7.32
CA GLY A 229 10.92 -3.43 -7.73
C GLY A 229 10.49 -3.35 -9.19
N ASN A 230 10.08 -2.17 -9.68
CA ASN A 230 9.71 -2.00 -11.10
C ASN A 230 10.90 -2.31 -12.01
N TYR A 231 12.09 -1.80 -11.68
CA TYR A 231 13.28 -2.03 -12.46
C TYR A 231 13.68 -3.53 -12.46
N PHE A 232 13.76 -4.14 -11.28
CA PHE A 232 14.19 -5.53 -11.14
C PHE A 232 13.17 -6.51 -11.74
N LEU A 233 11.88 -6.34 -11.44
CA LEU A 233 10.84 -7.23 -11.97
C LEU A 233 10.65 -7.02 -13.49
N GLY A 234 10.82 -5.80 -14.00
CA GLY A 234 10.81 -5.52 -15.44
C GLY A 234 11.95 -6.23 -16.16
N PHE A 235 13.18 -6.15 -15.62
CA PHE A 235 14.32 -6.91 -16.14
C PHE A 235 14.02 -8.43 -16.20
N LEU A 236 13.35 -8.98 -15.19
CA LEU A 236 12.95 -10.38 -15.19
C LEU A 236 11.91 -10.70 -16.27
N VAL A 237 10.93 -9.82 -16.50
CA VAL A 237 9.95 -10.00 -17.58
C VAL A 237 10.65 -10.01 -18.93
N ASP A 238 11.52 -9.04 -19.20
CA ASP A 238 12.17 -8.89 -20.50
C ASP A 238 13.09 -10.07 -20.86
N ASN A 239 13.78 -10.65 -19.87
CA ASN A 239 14.80 -11.69 -20.11
C ASN A 239 14.30 -13.12 -19.82
N TYR A 240 13.34 -13.27 -18.90
CA TYR A 240 12.92 -14.59 -18.38
C TYR A 240 11.39 -14.77 -18.33
N GLY A 241 10.61 -13.77 -18.73
CA GLY A 241 9.16 -13.81 -18.81
C GLY A 241 8.41 -13.62 -17.48
N PHE A 242 7.09 -13.43 -17.58
CA PHE A 242 6.22 -13.13 -16.44
C PHE A 242 6.19 -14.20 -15.34
N VAL A 243 6.26 -15.48 -15.71
CA VAL A 243 6.18 -16.58 -14.73
C VAL A 243 7.36 -16.51 -13.75
N THR A 244 8.57 -16.31 -14.29
CA THR A 244 9.80 -16.13 -13.51
C THR A 244 9.71 -14.89 -12.63
N MET A 245 9.16 -13.79 -13.15
CA MET A 245 8.93 -12.56 -12.39
C MET A 245 8.02 -12.79 -11.18
N TYR A 246 6.90 -13.50 -11.34
CA TYR A 246 6.00 -13.80 -10.22
C TYR A 246 6.62 -14.73 -9.18
N TYR A 247 7.40 -15.75 -9.59
CA TYR A 247 8.16 -16.57 -8.65
C TYR A 247 9.21 -15.76 -7.89
N ALA A 248 9.90 -14.84 -8.56
CA ALA A 248 10.83 -13.93 -7.90
C ALA A 248 10.10 -12.99 -6.93
N ALA A 249 8.94 -12.43 -7.29
CA ALA A 249 8.12 -11.60 -6.41
C ALA A 249 7.63 -12.38 -5.18
N ALA A 250 7.22 -13.64 -5.36
CA ALA A 250 6.88 -14.54 -4.25
C ALA A 250 8.08 -14.79 -3.34
N LEU A 251 9.24 -15.11 -3.90
CA LEU A 251 10.46 -15.36 -3.14
C LEU A 251 10.92 -14.12 -2.35
N ILE A 252 10.97 -12.94 -3.01
CA ILE A 252 11.34 -11.67 -2.37
C ILE A 252 10.40 -11.33 -1.22
N SER A 253 9.09 -11.45 -1.45
CA SER A 253 8.11 -11.18 -0.39
C SER A 253 8.14 -12.21 0.72
N ALA A 254 8.51 -13.47 0.47
CA ALA A 254 8.70 -14.48 1.51
C ALA A 254 9.81 -14.11 2.50
N PHE A 255 10.87 -13.41 2.06
CA PHE A 255 11.93 -12.93 2.95
C PHE A 255 11.49 -11.83 3.93
N SER A 256 10.32 -11.21 3.72
CA SER A 256 9.80 -10.21 4.65
C SER A 256 9.51 -10.78 6.05
N ILE A 257 9.10 -12.06 6.13
CA ILE A 257 8.77 -12.76 7.37
C ILE A 257 10.02 -13.02 8.22
N PRO A 258 11.07 -13.71 7.73
CA PRO A 258 12.26 -13.95 8.54
C PRO A 258 12.93 -12.65 8.97
N ILE A 259 12.95 -11.62 8.11
CA ILE A 259 13.45 -10.29 8.49
C ILE A 259 12.63 -9.73 9.66
N PHE A 260 11.29 -9.78 9.55
CA PHE A 260 10.41 -9.30 10.61
C PHE A 260 10.59 -10.07 11.92
N VAL A 261 10.68 -11.41 11.87
CA VAL A 261 10.83 -12.28 13.04
C VAL A 261 12.20 -12.09 13.69
N LEU A 262 13.30 -12.13 12.94
CA LEU A 262 14.64 -12.01 13.48
C LEU A 262 14.88 -10.64 14.14
N LEU A 263 14.39 -9.56 13.52
CA LEU A 263 14.55 -8.22 14.07
C LEU A 263 13.60 -7.95 15.26
N SER A 264 12.43 -8.59 15.30
CA SER A 264 11.51 -8.50 16.45
C SER A 264 11.89 -9.40 17.64
N GLN A 265 12.59 -10.53 17.41
CA GLN A 265 13.03 -11.44 18.48
C GLN A 265 14.20 -10.94 19.30
N ARG A 266 15.06 -10.09 18.72
CA ARG A 266 16.15 -9.41 19.46
C ARG A 266 15.65 -8.61 20.69
N ASP A 267 14.33 -8.44 20.85
CA ASP A 267 13.68 -7.75 21.99
C ASP A 267 13.65 -8.62 23.26
N ALA A 268 13.48 -9.93 23.11
CA ALA A 268 13.27 -10.82 24.26
C ALA A 268 14.56 -11.19 25.00
N GLN A 269 15.72 -11.04 24.34
CA GLN A 269 17.02 -11.43 24.90
C GLN A 269 17.79 -10.27 25.54
N GLY A 270 17.48 -9.01 25.19
CA GLY A 270 18.19 -7.83 25.71
C GLY A 270 17.58 -7.20 26.97
N THR A 271 16.61 -7.85 27.61
CA THR A 271 15.99 -7.40 28.88
C THR A 271 16.47 -8.22 30.09
N HIS A 272 17.50 -9.07 29.90
CA HIS A 272 18.10 -9.92 30.94
C HIS A 272 19.61 -9.68 31.15
N GLU A 273 20.18 -8.60 30.61
CA GLU A 273 21.53 -8.11 30.93
C GLU A 273 21.44 -6.73 31.58
#